data_AF-A0A421DVD3-F1
#
_entry.id   AF-A0A421DVD3-F1
#
_cell.length_a   1.000
_cell.length_b   1.000
_cell.length_c   1.000
_cell.angle_alpha   90.00
_cell.angle_beta   90.00
_cell.angle_gamma   90.00
#
_symmetry.space_group_name_H-M   'P 1'
#
loop_
_entity.id
_entity.type
_entity.pdbx_description
1 polymer ?
#
loop_
_entity_poly.entity_id
_entity_poly.type
_entity_poly.pdbx_seq_one_letter_code
_entity_poly.pdbx_strand_id
1 'polypeptide(L)'
;MTKVWYGSALYNEGETALFLHSANQDLAAALSSDGLHPEAIHRFRETKQSVKEFDVEWLGFDRIEEESLGDKDEERRYREWVLSNRLFLNPLNDISTHTSVAEDTFHLPSIITEIDEQLPYPGLYNQMKQEFVSARYMFYEGLQASEDHFSDHEVTLANTLDYPAYGYGTEQMKAGLRLAYSIFDKIAFFLNDYLDLGHHEEAVSFGNLWYENTSWSDGLHERFEGSENWLLNALYWLKKDFYGGPFEV
;
A
#
# COMPACT_ATOMS: atom_id res chain seq x y z
N MET A 1 12.07 -5.88 -5.14
CA MET A 1 11.78 -6.66 -3.92
C MET A 1 11.19 -7.98 -4.33
N THR A 2 11.72 -9.12 -3.86
CA THR A 2 11.14 -10.42 -4.23
C THR A 2 10.00 -10.77 -3.29
N LYS A 3 8.98 -11.49 -3.79
CA LYS A 3 7.86 -12.01 -2.99
C LYS A 3 8.32 -12.79 -1.75
N VAL A 4 9.52 -13.37 -1.78
CA VAL A 4 10.13 -14.06 -0.63
C VAL A 4 10.35 -13.13 0.56
N TRP A 5 10.94 -11.95 0.34
CA TRP A 5 11.18 -10.98 1.41
C TRP A 5 9.89 -10.34 1.91
N TYR A 6 8.96 -10.07 1.00
CA TYR A 6 7.65 -9.56 1.38
C TYR A 6 6.90 -10.58 2.24
N GLY A 7 6.79 -11.82 1.78
CA GLY A 7 6.17 -12.91 2.56
C GLY A 7 6.79 -13.05 3.96
N SER A 8 8.11 -12.95 4.10
CA SER A 8 8.77 -13.04 5.41
C SER A 8 8.50 -11.87 6.36
N ALA A 9 7.95 -10.76 5.87
CA ALA A 9 7.57 -9.62 6.70
C ALA A 9 6.09 -9.65 7.11
N LEU A 10 5.30 -10.61 6.61
CA LEU A 10 3.91 -10.77 7.01
C LEU A 10 3.82 -11.38 8.41
N TYR A 11 2.82 -10.93 9.16
CA TYR A 11 2.58 -11.42 10.53
C TYR A 11 1.80 -12.74 10.55
N ASN A 12 1.09 -13.07 9.47
CA ASN A 12 0.26 -14.26 9.37
C ASN A 12 1.04 -15.39 8.67
N GLU A 13 1.21 -16.53 9.34
CA GLU A 13 1.93 -17.69 8.79
C GLU A 13 1.26 -18.28 7.55
N GLY A 14 -0.07 -18.28 7.49
CA GLY A 14 -0.83 -18.73 6.33
C GLY A 14 -0.64 -17.83 5.12
N GLU A 15 -0.67 -16.51 5.34
CA GLU A 15 -0.39 -15.53 4.28
C GLU A 15 1.05 -15.64 3.79
N THR A 16 2.00 -15.79 4.73
CA THR A 16 3.42 -16.04 4.45
C THR A 16 3.59 -17.25 3.54
N ALA A 17 2.95 -18.37 3.88
CA ALA A 17 3.05 -19.59 3.09
C ALA A 17 2.52 -19.37 1.65
N LEU A 18 1.38 -18.70 1.48
CA LEU A 18 0.81 -18.36 0.16
C LEU A 18 1.76 -17.49 -0.67
N PHE A 19 2.40 -16.49 -0.05
CA PHE A 19 3.43 -15.67 -0.70
C PHE A 19 4.64 -16.47 -1.14
N LEU A 20 5.15 -17.35 -0.28
CA LEU A 20 6.33 -18.16 -0.58
C LEU A 20 6.07 -19.21 -1.67
N HIS A 21 4.85 -19.75 -1.73
CA HIS A 21 4.40 -20.58 -2.84
C HIS A 21 4.29 -19.81 -4.15
N SER A 22 3.63 -18.64 -4.14
CA SER A 22 3.57 -17.78 -5.32
C SER A 22 4.97 -17.38 -5.80
N ALA A 23 5.89 -17.09 -4.88
CA ALA A 23 7.29 -16.83 -5.21
C ALA A 23 7.97 -18.03 -5.87
N ASN A 24 7.70 -19.25 -5.38
CA ASN A 24 8.25 -20.47 -5.96
C ASN A 24 7.76 -20.70 -7.40
N GLN A 25 6.47 -20.47 -7.65
CA GLN A 25 5.86 -20.54 -8.99
C GLN A 25 6.49 -19.52 -9.94
N ASP A 26 6.62 -18.26 -9.52
CA ASP A 26 7.26 -17.20 -10.31
C ASP A 26 8.72 -17.55 -10.63
N LEU A 27 9.47 -18.09 -9.67
CA LEU A 27 10.86 -18.54 -9.87
C LEU A 27 10.93 -19.72 -10.85
N ALA A 28 9.96 -20.63 -10.82
CA ALA A 28 9.86 -21.73 -11.78
C ALA A 28 9.64 -21.21 -13.21
N ALA A 29 8.70 -20.26 -13.35
CA ALA A 29 8.37 -19.64 -14.62
C ALA A 29 9.56 -18.82 -15.16
N ALA A 30 10.22 -18.04 -14.30
CA ALA A 30 11.41 -17.29 -14.66
C ALA A 30 12.53 -18.22 -15.13
N LEU A 31 12.85 -19.29 -14.39
CA LEU A 31 13.90 -20.25 -14.77
C LEU A 31 13.61 -21.03 -16.05
N SER A 32 12.34 -21.09 -16.47
CA SER A 32 11.92 -21.70 -17.74
C SER A 32 11.91 -20.71 -18.90
N SER A 33 12.15 -19.43 -18.64
CA SER A 33 12.17 -18.36 -19.64
C SER A 33 13.53 -18.25 -20.32
N ASP A 34 13.52 -17.97 -21.62
CA ASP A 34 14.73 -17.73 -22.40
C ASP A 34 15.34 -16.35 -22.09
N GLY A 35 16.65 -16.20 -22.30
CA GLY A 35 17.34 -14.91 -22.23
C GLY A 35 17.75 -14.43 -20.83
N LEU A 36 17.68 -15.28 -19.81
CA LEU A 36 18.17 -14.94 -18.47
C LEU A 36 19.71 -14.85 -18.41
N HIS A 37 20.19 -13.81 -17.72
CA HIS A 37 21.61 -13.67 -17.42
C HIS A 37 22.10 -14.83 -16.53
N PRO A 38 23.31 -15.39 -16.74
CA PRO A 38 23.79 -16.54 -15.96
C PRO A 38 23.78 -16.34 -14.43
N GLU A 39 24.10 -15.13 -13.96
CA GLU A 39 24.05 -14.80 -12.52
C GLU A 39 22.61 -14.79 -11.99
N ALA A 40 21.65 -14.31 -12.77
CA ALA A 40 20.24 -14.34 -12.39
C ALA A 40 19.73 -15.79 -12.29
N ILE A 41 20.14 -16.65 -13.23
CA ILE A 41 19.81 -18.09 -13.18
C ILE A 41 20.35 -18.72 -11.88
N HIS A 42 21.62 -18.44 -11.55
CA HIS A 42 22.21 -18.94 -10.32
C HIS A 42 21.42 -18.48 -9.08
N ARG A 43 21.14 -17.17 -8.99
CA ARG A 43 20.41 -16.59 -7.86
C ARG A 43 18.97 -17.09 -7.74
N PHE A 44 18.27 -17.27 -8.87
CA PHE A 44 16.91 -17.80 -8.89
C PHE A 44 16.86 -19.26 -8.45
N ARG A 45 17.86 -20.08 -8.83
CA ARG A 45 17.95 -21.47 -8.34
C ARG A 45 18.20 -21.52 -6.83
N GLU A 46 19.12 -20.72 -6.32
CA GLU A 46 19.37 -20.62 -4.87
C GLU A 46 18.11 -20.21 -4.11
N THR A 47 17.43 -19.17 -4.58
CA THR A 47 16.21 -18.66 -3.95
C THR A 47 15.06 -19.66 -4.04
N LYS A 48 14.89 -20.34 -5.18
CA LYS A 48 13.86 -21.37 -5.33
C LYS A 48 14.11 -22.54 -4.38
N GLN A 49 15.38 -22.92 -4.20
CA GLN A 49 15.76 -23.97 -3.26
C GLN A 49 15.46 -23.59 -1.80
N SER A 50 15.56 -22.30 -1.42
CA SER A 50 15.24 -21.85 -0.06
C SER A 50 13.74 -21.85 0.25
N VAL A 51 12.87 -21.81 -0.77
CA VAL A 51 11.41 -21.85 -0.61
C VAL A 51 10.78 -23.13 -1.15
N LYS A 52 11.57 -24.19 -1.33
CA LYS A 52 11.11 -25.46 -1.92
C LYS A 52 10.01 -26.16 -1.10
N GLU A 53 9.99 -25.95 0.21
CA GLU A 53 9.01 -26.59 1.11
C GLU A 53 7.59 -26.05 0.91
N PHE A 54 7.47 -24.87 0.29
CA PHE A 54 6.20 -24.24 -0.06
C PHE A 54 5.72 -24.64 -1.46
N ASP A 55 6.47 -25.45 -2.21
CA ASP A 55 6.06 -26.03 -3.50
C ASP A 55 5.14 -27.24 -3.28
N VAL A 56 3.95 -26.98 -2.74
CA VAL A 56 2.97 -28.02 -2.39
C VAL A 56 1.65 -27.77 -3.11
N GLU A 57 1.06 -28.83 -3.66
CA GLU A 57 -0.12 -28.77 -4.54
C GLU A 57 -1.39 -28.25 -3.85
N TRP A 58 -1.48 -28.38 -2.52
CA TRP A 58 -2.66 -27.96 -1.76
C TRP A 58 -2.63 -26.48 -1.38
N LEU A 59 -1.51 -25.80 -1.55
CA LEU A 59 -1.34 -24.41 -1.19
C LEU A 59 -1.47 -23.54 -2.45
N GLY A 60 -2.26 -22.47 -2.35
CA GLY A 60 -2.67 -21.65 -3.49
C GLY A 60 -4.18 -21.36 -3.46
N PHE A 61 -4.66 -20.64 -4.49
CA PHE A 61 -6.04 -20.18 -4.56
C PHE A 61 -6.94 -21.09 -5.41
N ASP A 62 -6.36 -21.95 -6.26
CA ASP A 62 -7.10 -22.79 -7.22
C ASP A 62 -8.09 -23.79 -6.59
N ARG A 63 -7.94 -24.05 -5.29
CA ARG A 63 -8.77 -24.99 -4.52
C ARG A 63 -9.78 -24.27 -3.60
N ILE A 64 -9.75 -22.96 -3.57
CA ILE A 64 -10.69 -22.15 -2.80
C ILE A 64 -11.88 -21.86 -3.70
N GLU A 65 -13.09 -22.03 -3.17
CA GLU A 65 -14.30 -21.66 -3.92
C GLU A 65 -14.42 -20.14 -3.95
N GLU A 66 -14.81 -19.59 -5.11
CA GLU A 66 -15.08 -18.17 -5.24
C GLU A 66 -16.30 -17.78 -4.40
N GLU A 67 -16.17 -16.71 -3.63
CA GLU A 67 -17.20 -16.13 -2.79
C GLU A 67 -17.89 -14.96 -3.49
N SER A 68 -19.11 -14.63 -3.05
CA SER A 68 -19.85 -13.50 -3.60
C SER A 68 -19.20 -12.18 -3.19
N LEU A 69 -18.91 -11.31 -4.16
CA LEU A 69 -18.38 -9.96 -3.95
C LEU A 69 -19.47 -8.96 -3.50
N GLY A 70 -20.44 -9.40 -2.69
CA GLY A 70 -21.55 -8.57 -2.21
C GLY A 70 -22.92 -9.01 -2.72
N ASP A 71 -23.96 -8.38 -2.17
CA ASP A 71 -25.36 -8.75 -2.42
C ASP A 71 -26.00 -7.96 -3.57
N LYS A 72 -25.54 -6.72 -3.76
CA LYS A 72 -26.08 -5.79 -4.77
C LYS A 72 -25.14 -5.70 -5.97
N ASP A 73 -25.72 -5.49 -7.17
CA ASP A 73 -24.94 -5.32 -8.39
C ASP A 73 -23.94 -4.14 -8.32
N GLU A 74 -24.33 -3.06 -7.64
CA GLU A 74 -23.45 -1.90 -7.42
C GLU A 74 -22.25 -2.25 -6.54
N GLU A 75 -22.48 -2.99 -5.44
CA GLU A 75 -21.42 -3.45 -4.55
C GLU A 75 -20.47 -4.41 -5.28
N ARG A 76 -21.02 -5.37 -6.04
CA ARG A 76 -20.23 -6.32 -6.84
C ARG A 76 -19.33 -5.61 -7.83
N ARG A 77 -19.88 -4.67 -8.61
CA ARG A 77 -19.08 -3.87 -9.56
C ARG A 77 -17.95 -3.10 -8.88
N TYR A 78 -18.22 -2.50 -7.72
CA TYR A 78 -17.19 -1.81 -6.96
C TYR A 78 -16.12 -2.79 -6.46
N ARG A 79 -16.50 -3.90 -5.82
CA ARG A 79 -15.55 -4.85 -5.26
C ARG A 79 -14.75 -5.61 -6.32
N GLU A 80 -15.36 -5.92 -7.46
CA GLU A 80 -14.66 -6.45 -8.65
C GLU A 80 -13.61 -5.47 -9.15
N TRP A 81 -13.95 -4.18 -9.22
CA TRP A 81 -13.01 -3.13 -9.61
C TRP A 81 -11.86 -3.00 -8.60
N VAL A 82 -12.15 -2.99 -7.29
CA VAL A 82 -11.13 -2.95 -6.24
C VAL A 82 -10.19 -4.16 -6.32
N LEU A 83 -10.75 -5.36 -6.49
CA LEU A 83 -9.99 -6.62 -6.56
C LEU A 83 -9.07 -6.64 -7.79
N SER A 84 -9.61 -6.26 -8.96
CA SER A 84 -8.88 -6.25 -10.23
C SER A 84 -7.74 -5.23 -10.25
N ASN A 85 -7.90 -4.11 -9.53
CA ASN A 85 -6.87 -3.08 -9.38
C ASN A 85 -5.95 -3.28 -8.18
N ARG A 86 -6.12 -4.37 -7.42
CA ARG A 86 -5.34 -4.70 -6.21
C ARG A 86 -5.37 -3.61 -5.14
N LEU A 87 -6.56 -3.07 -4.87
CA LEU A 87 -6.76 -1.94 -3.96
C LEU A 87 -7.34 -2.32 -2.59
N PHE A 88 -7.46 -3.61 -2.27
CA PHE A 88 -7.79 -4.04 -0.92
C PHE A 88 -6.57 -3.94 -0.01
N LEU A 89 -6.77 -3.49 1.23
CA LEU A 89 -5.76 -3.58 2.29
C LEU A 89 -5.66 -5.02 2.78
N ASN A 90 -5.16 -5.90 1.93
CA ASN A 90 -4.88 -7.30 2.20
C ASN A 90 -3.61 -7.69 1.43
N PRO A 91 -2.53 -8.10 2.10
CA PRO A 91 -1.28 -8.47 1.42
C PRO A 91 -1.48 -9.53 0.33
N LEU A 92 -2.40 -10.47 0.50
CA LEU A 92 -2.67 -11.50 -0.51
C LEU A 92 -3.21 -10.92 -1.82
N ASN A 93 -3.75 -9.70 -1.80
CA ASN A 93 -4.17 -8.97 -2.98
C ASN A 93 -2.99 -8.52 -3.85
N ASP A 94 -1.73 -8.62 -3.40
CA ASP A 94 -0.54 -8.39 -4.24
C ASP A 94 -0.14 -9.62 -5.06
N ILE A 95 -0.60 -10.81 -4.68
CA ILE A 95 -0.28 -12.07 -5.37
C ILE A 95 -1.48 -12.73 -6.04
N SER A 96 -2.71 -12.33 -5.69
CA SER A 96 -3.95 -12.93 -6.20
C SER A 96 -5.06 -11.90 -6.42
N THR A 97 -5.97 -12.26 -7.31
CA THR A 97 -7.26 -11.57 -7.55
C THR A 97 -8.43 -12.52 -7.32
N HIS A 98 -8.23 -13.60 -6.56
CA HIS A 98 -9.30 -14.50 -6.12
C HIS A 98 -10.24 -13.78 -5.15
N THR A 99 -11.53 -14.06 -5.14
CA THR A 99 -12.50 -13.33 -4.29
C THR A 99 -12.23 -13.50 -2.79
N SER A 100 -11.59 -14.59 -2.37
CA SER A 100 -11.18 -14.79 -0.97
C SER A 100 -10.16 -13.77 -0.45
N VAL A 101 -9.54 -12.97 -1.32
CA VAL A 101 -8.64 -11.86 -0.91
C VAL A 101 -9.31 -10.49 -1.02
N ALA A 102 -10.61 -10.44 -1.33
CA ALA A 102 -11.35 -9.20 -1.58
C ALA A 102 -11.83 -8.50 -0.30
N GLU A 103 -10.94 -8.32 0.68
CA GLU A 103 -11.26 -7.78 2.01
C GLU A 103 -10.15 -6.86 2.54
N ASP A 104 -10.49 -5.88 3.37
CA ASP A 104 -9.51 -4.96 3.99
C ASP A 104 -9.02 -5.50 5.35
N THR A 105 -8.33 -6.64 5.36
CA THR A 105 -7.94 -7.41 6.57
C THR A 105 -6.71 -6.88 7.29
N PHE A 106 -5.88 -6.05 6.65
CA PHE A 106 -4.60 -5.60 7.19
C PHE A 106 -4.79 -4.88 8.54
N HIS A 107 -4.11 -5.34 9.59
CA HIS A 107 -4.22 -4.80 10.94
C HIS A 107 -2.86 -4.71 11.62
N LEU A 108 -2.76 -3.95 12.71
CA LEU A 108 -1.55 -3.92 13.53
C LEU A 108 -1.30 -5.31 14.15
N PRO A 109 -0.04 -5.77 14.20
CA PRO A 109 0.31 -6.97 14.96
C PRO A 109 0.12 -6.72 16.47
N SER A 110 0.24 -7.78 17.27
CA SER A 110 0.25 -7.65 18.73
C SER A 110 1.37 -6.72 19.18
N ILE A 111 1.02 -5.69 19.96
CA ILE A 111 1.96 -4.74 20.56
C ILE A 111 2.16 -5.12 22.04
N ILE A 112 3.41 -5.19 22.47
CA ILE A 112 3.80 -5.40 23.87
C ILE A 112 4.20 -4.06 24.45
N THR A 113 3.61 -3.69 25.58
CA THR A 113 3.71 -2.37 26.21
C THR A 113 3.61 -2.52 27.72
N GLU A 114 3.98 -1.49 28.47
CA GLU A 114 3.75 -1.46 29.91
C GLU A 114 2.24 -1.36 30.21
N ILE A 115 1.81 -1.88 31.38
CA ILE A 115 0.37 -1.97 31.72
C ILE A 115 -0.33 -0.60 31.73
N ASP A 116 0.39 0.44 32.14
CA ASP A 116 -0.15 1.80 32.31
C ASP A 116 0.08 2.70 31.08
N GLU A 117 0.68 2.16 30.02
CA GLU A 117 0.97 2.91 28.79
C GLU A 117 -0.30 3.02 27.94
N GLN A 118 -0.61 4.23 27.49
CA GLN A 118 -1.74 4.44 26.57
C GLN A 118 -1.35 3.92 25.19
N LEU A 119 -2.24 3.13 24.58
CA LEU A 119 -2.06 2.60 23.22
C LEU A 119 -2.99 3.31 22.23
N PRO A 120 -2.60 4.48 21.69
CA PRO A 120 -3.41 5.17 20.67
C PRO A 120 -3.36 4.45 19.32
N TYR A 121 -2.38 3.56 19.11
CA TYR A 121 -2.05 2.93 17.84
C TYR A 121 -3.25 2.27 17.13
N PRO A 122 -4.09 1.44 17.79
CA PRO A 122 -5.24 0.84 17.11
C PRO A 122 -6.25 1.88 16.61
N GLY A 123 -6.44 2.97 17.35
CA GLY A 123 -7.33 4.06 16.96
C GLY A 123 -6.81 4.83 15.74
N LEU A 124 -5.54 5.22 15.77
CA LEU A 124 -4.86 5.88 14.64
C LEU A 124 -4.90 5.00 13.38
N TYR A 125 -4.65 3.70 13.56
CA TYR A 125 -4.65 2.75 12.46
C TYR A 125 -6.04 2.55 11.86
N ASN A 126 -7.08 2.43 12.69
CA ASN A 126 -8.47 2.37 12.24
C ASN A 126 -8.85 3.63 11.44
N GLN A 127 -8.43 4.80 11.90
CA GLN A 127 -8.64 6.04 11.18
C GLN A 127 -7.97 6.02 9.80
N MET A 128 -6.69 5.66 9.72
CA MET A 128 -5.96 5.55 8.44
C MET A 128 -6.62 4.55 7.48
N LYS A 129 -7.04 3.38 7.98
CA LYS A 129 -7.77 2.39 7.18
C LYS A 129 -9.09 2.95 6.65
N GLN A 130 -9.88 3.58 7.51
CA GLN A 130 -11.18 4.13 7.13
C GLN A 130 -11.02 5.23 6.08
N GLU A 131 -10.05 6.13 6.27
CA GLU A 131 -9.75 7.20 5.32
C GLU A 131 -9.28 6.63 3.97
N PHE A 132 -8.45 5.59 3.96
CA PHE A 132 -8.03 4.91 2.73
C PHE A 132 -9.23 4.33 1.97
N VAL A 133 -10.08 3.55 2.66
CA VAL A 133 -11.25 2.92 2.03
C VAL A 133 -12.23 3.99 1.51
N SER A 134 -12.41 5.08 2.24
CA SER A 134 -13.21 6.23 1.79
C SER A 134 -12.58 6.93 0.58
N ALA A 135 -11.28 7.17 0.57
CA ALA A 135 -10.55 7.76 -0.56
C ALA A 135 -10.67 6.90 -1.82
N ARG A 136 -10.50 5.58 -1.66
CA ARG A 136 -10.67 4.58 -2.73
C ARG A 136 -12.07 4.64 -3.32
N TYR A 137 -13.10 4.70 -2.49
CA TYR A 137 -14.49 4.77 -2.96
C TYR A 137 -14.80 6.10 -3.64
N MET A 138 -14.35 7.24 -3.10
CA MET A 138 -14.48 8.55 -3.75
C MET A 138 -13.84 8.57 -5.14
N PHE A 139 -12.67 7.95 -5.28
CA PHE A 139 -12.01 7.82 -6.58
C PHE A 139 -12.82 6.95 -7.54
N TYR A 140 -13.35 5.81 -7.09
CA TYR A 140 -14.22 4.95 -7.88
C TYR A 140 -15.48 5.69 -8.35
N GLU A 141 -16.20 6.35 -7.44
CA GLU A 141 -17.40 7.13 -7.80
C GLU A 141 -17.07 8.25 -8.79
N GLY A 142 -15.96 8.96 -8.60
CA GLY A 142 -15.51 9.98 -9.52
C GLY A 142 -15.23 9.44 -10.94
N LEU A 143 -14.71 8.21 -11.06
CA LEU A 143 -14.54 7.52 -12.35
C LEU A 143 -15.88 7.11 -12.99
N GLN A 144 -16.91 6.83 -12.18
CA GLN A 144 -18.25 6.46 -12.67
C GLN A 144 -19.17 7.66 -12.86
N ALA A 145 -18.76 8.86 -12.45
CA ALA A 145 -19.58 10.05 -12.49
C ALA A 145 -19.94 10.44 -13.93
N SER A 146 -21.19 10.86 -14.13
CA SER A 146 -21.63 11.46 -15.39
C SER A 146 -20.85 12.73 -15.69
N GLU A 147 -20.49 12.94 -16.97
CA GLU A 147 -19.93 14.21 -17.44
C GLU A 147 -20.92 15.38 -17.24
N ASP A 148 -22.22 15.10 -17.18
CA ASP A 148 -23.30 16.07 -16.94
C ASP A 148 -23.91 15.85 -15.55
N HIS A 149 -23.18 16.24 -14.50
CA HIS A 149 -23.69 16.18 -13.13
C HIS A 149 -24.47 17.48 -12.80
N PHE A 150 -25.63 17.36 -12.16
CA PHE A 150 -26.51 18.51 -11.90
C PHE A 150 -25.87 19.60 -11.02
N SER A 151 -24.85 19.27 -10.21
CA SER A 151 -24.10 20.27 -9.44
C SER A 151 -23.31 21.25 -10.32
N ASP A 152 -23.02 20.83 -11.55
CA ASP A 152 -22.24 21.60 -12.50
C ASP A 152 -23.14 22.48 -13.39
N HIS A 153 -24.46 22.34 -13.26
CA HIS A 153 -25.43 23.16 -13.98
C HIS A 153 -25.32 24.61 -13.53
N GLU A 154 -25.30 25.52 -14.51
CA GLU A 154 -25.18 26.96 -14.30
C GLU A 154 -23.85 27.42 -13.65
N VAL A 155 -22.83 26.54 -13.61
CA VAL A 155 -21.46 26.90 -13.22
C VAL A 155 -20.73 27.52 -14.42
N THR A 156 -20.56 28.83 -14.41
CA THR A 156 -19.87 29.55 -15.49
C THR A 156 -18.35 29.54 -15.27
N LEU A 157 -17.61 28.85 -16.15
CA LEU A 157 -16.14 28.80 -16.13
C LEU A 157 -15.55 29.55 -17.33
N ALA A 158 -14.47 30.28 -17.11
CA ALA A 158 -13.74 30.94 -18.20
C ALA A 158 -12.96 29.92 -19.03
N ASN A 159 -13.01 30.03 -20.36
CA ASN A 159 -12.22 29.17 -21.24
C ASN A 159 -10.78 29.72 -21.35
N THR A 160 -9.84 28.99 -20.75
CA THR A 160 -8.42 29.34 -20.68
C THR A 160 -7.57 28.70 -21.80
N LEU A 161 -8.18 27.95 -22.73
CA LEU A 161 -7.55 27.25 -23.88
C LEU A 161 -6.48 26.20 -23.53
N ASP A 162 -6.35 25.84 -22.26
CA ASP A 162 -5.48 24.81 -21.70
C ASP A 162 -6.21 23.47 -21.46
N TYR A 163 -7.48 23.38 -21.85
CA TYR A 163 -8.34 22.18 -21.76
C TYR A 163 -8.31 21.46 -20.39
N PRO A 164 -8.48 22.17 -19.26
CA PRO A 164 -8.54 21.56 -17.94
C PRO A 164 -9.80 20.70 -17.79
N ALA A 165 -9.65 19.59 -17.08
CA ALA A 165 -10.79 18.81 -16.64
C ALA A 165 -11.46 19.49 -15.44
N TYR A 166 -12.76 19.80 -15.59
CA TYR A 166 -13.64 20.30 -14.56
C TYR A 166 -14.90 19.43 -14.49
N GLY A 167 -15.62 19.52 -13.37
CA GLY A 167 -16.86 18.79 -13.13
C GLY A 167 -16.81 18.00 -11.83
N TYR A 168 -17.98 17.64 -11.33
CA TYR A 168 -18.14 16.98 -10.04
C TYR A 168 -17.29 15.72 -9.91
N GLY A 169 -17.33 14.84 -10.93
CA GLY A 169 -16.51 13.62 -10.94
C GLY A 169 -15.01 13.91 -10.83
N THR A 170 -14.53 14.92 -11.58
CA THR A 170 -13.12 15.33 -11.52
C THR A 170 -12.74 15.86 -10.14
N GLU A 171 -13.57 16.69 -9.53
CA GLU A 171 -13.31 17.20 -8.17
C GLU A 171 -13.43 16.11 -7.11
N GLN A 172 -14.30 15.13 -7.28
CA GLN A 172 -14.43 13.96 -6.40
C GLN A 172 -13.18 13.07 -6.46
N MET A 173 -12.62 12.84 -7.65
CA MET A 173 -11.34 12.15 -7.80
C MET A 173 -10.20 12.92 -7.11
N LYS A 174 -10.14 14.25 -7.30
CA LYS A 174 -9.14 15.10 -6.62
C LYS A 174 -9.31 15.05 -5.09
N ALA A 175 -10.55 15.03 -4.59
CA ALA A 175 -10.83 14.91 -3.16
C ALA A 175 -10.37 13.54 -2.61
N GLY A 176 -10.66 12.44 -3.32
CA GLY A 176 -10.15 11.11 -2.97
C GLY A 176 -8.62 11.09 -2.93
N LEU A 177 -7.94 11.66 -3.93
CA LEU A 177 -6.48 11.75 -3.95
C LEU A 177 -5.90 12.57 -2.79
N ARG A 178 -6.50 13.72 -2.46
CA ARG A 178 -6.09 14.54 -1.30
C ARG A 178 -6.26 13.78 0.01
N LEU A 179 -7.36 13.04 0.16
CA LEU A 179 -7.62 12.23 1.35
C LEU A 179 -6.56 11.12 1.47
N ALA A 180 -6.28 10.39 0.39
CA ALA A 180 -5.21 9.39 0.36
C ALA A 180 -3.83 9.99 0.70
N TYR A 181 -3.51 11.16 0.15
CA TYR A 181 -2.26 11.85 0.45
C TYR A 181 -2.14 12.25 1.93
N SER A 182 -3.24 12.66 2.56
CA SER A 182 -3.27 13.03 3.98
C SER A 182 -3.01 11.86 4.95
N ILE A 183 -3.06 10.61 4.46
CA ILE A 183 -2.73 9.42 5.25
C ILE A 183 -1.22 9.39 5.52
N PHE A 184 -0.38 9.90 4.61
CA PHE A 184 1.07 9.92 4.81
C PHE A 184 1.49 10.71 6.06
N ASP A 185 0.85 11.86 6.32
CA ASP A 185 1.15 12.63 7.53
C ASP A 185 0.69 11.91 8.81
N LYS A 186 -0.38 11.09 8.73
CA LYS A 186 -0.80 10.22 9.84
C LYS A 186 0.15 9.06 10.06
N ILE A 187 0.72 8.51 8.99
CA ILE A 187 1.82 7.54 9.07
C ILE A 187 3.03 8.20 9.74
N ALA A 188 3.34 9.45 9.41
CA ALA A 188 4.45 10.18 10.03
C ALA A 188 4.23 10.41 11.52
N PHE A 189 3.03 10.86 11.91
CA PHE A 189 2.63 10.98 13.30
C PHE A 189 2.74 9.65 14.05
N PHE A 190 2.21 8.57 13.46
CA PHE A 190 2.29 7.23 14.03
C PHE A 190 3.74 6.77 14.22
N LEU A 191 4.60 6.97 13.22
CA LEU A 191 6.00 6.53 13.29
C LEU A 191 6.83 7.37 14.27
N ASN A 192 6.53 8.67 14.40
CA ASN A 192 7.21 9.54 15.36
C ASN A 192 7.02 9.04 16.80
N ASP A 193 5.80 8.67 17.15
CA ASP A 193 5.44 8.12 18.46
C ASP A 193 5.97 6.68 18.61
N TYR A 194 5.64 5.80 17.66
CA TYR A 194 5.98 4.37 17.73
C TYR A 194 7.48 4.06 17.73
N LEU A 195 8.29 4.86 17.02
CA LEU A 195 9.76 4.69 16.98
C LEU A 195 10.49 5.55 18.00
N ASP A 196 9.76 6.33 18.81
CA ASP A 196 10.30 7.26 19.80
C ASP A 196 11.36 8.19 19.18
N LEU A 197 10.96 8.93 18.13
CA LEU A 197 11.85 9.85 17.41
C LEU A 197 11.96 11.22 18.10
N GLY A 198 11.08 11.50 19.06
CA GLY A 198 11.14 12.71 19.89
C GLY A 198 10.83 14.02 19.17
N HIS A 199 10.31 14.01 17.94
CA HIS A 199 9.90 15.24 17.27
C HIS A 199 8.59 15.77 17.86
N HIS A 200 8.44 17.10 17.85
CA HIS A 200 7.20 17.75 18.28
C HIS A 200 6.06 17.42 17.31
N GLU A 201 4.94 16.93 17.82
CA GLU A 201 3.80 16.44 17.02
C GLU A 201 3.32 17.43 15.96
N GLU A 202 3.25 18.72 16.30
CA GLU A 202 2.79 19.78 15.39
C GLU A 202 3.76 20.08 14.22
N ALA A 203 5.00 19.64 14.33
CA ALA A 203 6.05 19.89 13.34
C ALA A 203 6.29 18.70 12.40
N VAL A 204 5.74 17.53 12.72
CA VAL A 204 5.97 16.30 11.95
C VAL A 204 5.05 16.23 10.73
N SER A 205 5.65 15.89 9.60
CA SER A 205 4.99 15.55 8.35
C SER A 205 5.72 14.38 7.71
N PHE A 206 5.10 13.75 6.72
CA PHE A 206 5.77 12.67 5.99
C PHE A 206 7.03 13.14 5.26
N GLY A 207 7.10 14.41 4.89
CA GLY A 207 8.27 15.00 4.23
C GLY A 207 9.49 15.15 5.13
N ASN A 208 9.30 15.37 6.44
CA ASN A 208 10.39 15.78 7.34
C ASN A 208 10.69 14.82 8.50
N LEU A 209 9.82 13.84 8.77
CA LEU A 209 9.98 12.77 9.77
C LEU A 209 11.38 12.12 9.78
N TRP A 210 12.00 12.02 8.61
CA TRP A 210 13.20 11.22 8.38
C TRP A 210 14.49 11.86 8.90
N TYR A 211 14.43 13.12 9.32
CA TYR A 211 15.60 13.94 9.59
C TYR A 211 15.68 14.39 11.04
N GLU A 212 16.91 14.55 11.51
CA GLU A 212 17.17 15.11 12.83
C GLU A 212 16.57 16.52 12.93
N ASN A 213 15.94 16.85 14.07
CA ASN A 213 15.21 18.11 14.28
C ASN A 213 14.24 18.48 13.13
N THR A 214 13.70 17.49 12.40
CA THR A 214 12.84 17.66 11.21
C THR A 214 13.46 18.52 10.10
N SER A 215 14.80 18.58 10.02
CA SER A 215 15.55 19.38 9.05
C SER A 215 16.51 18.54 8.22
N TRP A 216 16.39 18.61 6.88
CA TRP A 216 17.32 17.94 5.95
C TRP A 216 18.79 18.28 6.22
N SER A 217 19.08 19.51 6.64
CA SER A 217 20.45 19.98 6.92
C SER A 217 21.13 19.22 8.05
N ASP A 218 20.33 18.61 8.94
CA ASP A 218 20.81 18.02 10.17
C ASP A 218 21.07 16.51 10.01
N GLY A 219 20.82 15.97 8.80
CA GLY A 219 21.05 14.58 8.48
C GLY A 219 19.84 13.68 8.76
N LEU A 220 19.94 12.40 8.37
CA LEU A 220 18.93 11.40 8.71
C LEU A 220 18.94 11.14 10.22
N HIS A 221 17.75 10.97 10.79
CA HIS A 221 17.62 10.58 12.20
C HIS A 221 18.29 9.21 12.43
N GLU A 222 18.93 9.03 13.59
CA GLU A 222 19.74 7.85 13.91
C GLU A 222 18.99 6.51 13.77
N ARG A 223 17.66 6.53 13.99
CA ARG A 223 16.77 5.37 13.83
C ARG A 223 16.61 4.91 12.38
N PHE A 224 16.86 5.78 11.40
CA PHE A 224 16.77 5.47 9.98
C PHE A 224 18.14 5.24 9.35
N GLU A 225 19.20 5.85 9.89
CA GLU A 225 20.55 5.68 9.37
C GLU A 225 21.00 4.22 9.46
N GLY A 226 21.36 3.63 8.32
CA GLY A 226 21.81 2.23 8.26
C GLY A 226 20.72 1.18 8.54
N SER A 227 19.43 1.57 8.53
CA SER A 227 18.33 0.65 8.79
C SER A 227 18.28 -0.51 7.78
N GLU A 228 18.30 -1.74 8.30
CA GLU A 228 18.06 -2.96 7.52
C GLU A 228 16.55 -3.23 7.31
N ASN A 229 15.67 -2.41 7.91
CA ASN A 229 14.24 -2.52 7.71
C ASN A 229 13.86 -2.01 6.31
N TRP A 230 13.75 -2.93 5.37
CA TRP A 230 13.47 -2.62 3.97
C TRP A 230 12.08 -1.99 3.75
N LEU A 231 11.07 -2.30 4.59
CA LEU A 231 9.75 -1.68 4.51
C LEU A 231 9.84 -0.20 4.87
N LEU A 232 10.60 0.11 5.91
CA LEU A 232 10.87 1.49 6.32
C LEU A 232 11.67 2.24 5.25
N ASN A 233 12.65 1.58 4.64
CA ASN A 233 13.41 2.14 3.52
C ASN A 233 12.51 2.38 2.30
N ALA A 234 11.59 1.47 1.97
CA ALA A 234 10.62 1.65 0.90
C ALA A 234 9.71 2.87 1.15
N LEU A 235 9.29 3.07 2.40
CA LEU A 235 8.50 4.23 2.79
C LEU A 235 9.30 5.54 2.67
N TYR A 236 10.59 5.54 3.00
CA TYR A 236 11.49 6.67 2.77
C TYR A 236 11.66 6.99 1.27
N TRP A 237 11.78 5.98 0.42
CA TRP A 237 11.83 6.18 -1.04
C TRP A 237 10.51 6.73 -1.57
N LEU A 238 9.38 6.28 -1.05
CA LEU A 238 8.08 6.85 -1.39
C LEU A 238 7.99 8.33 -1.03
N LYS A 239 8.58 8.75 0.10
CA LYS A 239 8.75 10.18 0.41
C LYS A 239 9.53 10.90 -0.67
N LYS A 240 10.62 10.33 -1.19
CA LYS A 240 11.39 10.97 -2.27
C LYS A 240 10.58 11.11 -3.56
N ASP A 241 9.65 10.22 -3.85
CA ASP A 241 8.78 10.37 -5.03
C ASP A 241 7.82 11.58 -4.91
N PHE A 242 7.33 11.86 -3.70
CA PHE A 242 6.41 12.98 -3.46
C PHE A 242 7.11 14.33 -3.22
N TYR A 243 8.26 14.31 -2.56
CA TYR A 243 8.93 15.52 -2.05
C TYR A 243 10.32 15.74 -2.65
N GLY A 244 10.87 14.77 -3.39
CA GLY A 244 12.16 14.90 -4.05
C GLY A 244 12.06 15.85 -5.23
N GLY A 245 12.84 16.93 -5.20
CA GLY A 245 13.09 17.71 -6.41
C GLY A 245 13.90 16.89 -7.44
N PRO A 246 13.93 17.29 -8.72
CA PRO A 246 14.60 16.53 -9.79
C PRO A 246 16.12 16.34 -9.65
N PHE A 247 16.75 16.75 -8.55
CA PHE A 247 18.20 16.67 -8.35
C PHE A 247 18.57 16.48 -6.87
N GLU A 248 18.28 15.31 -6.31
CA GLU A 248 18.87 14.89 -5.03
C GLU A 248 19.38 13.45 -5.16
N VAL A 249 20.60 13.34 -5.72
CA VAL A 249 21.44 12.13 -5.69
C VAL A 249 22.34 12.20 -4.46
#